data_AF-A0AAV8HL11-F1
#
_entry.id   AF-A0AAV8HL11-F1
#
_cell.length_a   1.000
_cell.length_b   1.000
_cell.length_c   1.000
_cell.angle_alpha   90.00
_cell.angle_beta   90.00
_cell.angle_gamma   90.00
#
_symmetry.space_group_name_H-M   'P 1'
#
loop_
_entity.id
_entity.type
_entity.pdbx_description
1 polymer ?
#
loop_
_entity_poly.entity_id
_entity_poly.type
_entity_poly.pdbx_seq_one_letter_code
_entity_poly.pdbx_strand_id
1 'polypeptide(L)'
;MDSGLFDAAVTHLLNIPETMERLVFPSNHQHGGVQESGKGRVQGEERSFATAPVDILETPKEYTFVIDAPGLSKSDIQVTLEEGKLLVIKSNGKRKREEEVEGSKYLRLERRAVLKFTRKFKLPDDANADAISAKCENGVLSVVVPKLPPPEKKTKTVEVKVA
;
A
#
# COMPACT_ATOMS: atom_id res chain seq x y z
N MET A 1 28.84 -2.73 -7.44
CA MET A 1 27.47 -2.65 -6.88
C MET A 1 26.64 -2.00 -7.97
N ASP A 2 25.89 -2.83 -8.67
CA ASP A 2 25.22 -2.49 -9.93
C ASP A 2 24.00 -1.61 -9.62
N SER A 3 24.08 -0.32 -9.94
CA SER A 3 23.06 0.69 -9.63
C SER A 3 21.83 0.63 -10.55
N GLY A 4 21.75 -0.38 -11.42
CA GLY A 4 20.60 -0.63 -12.30
C GLY A 4 19.53 -1.56 -11.71
N LEU A 5 19.75 -2.10 -10.49
CA LEU A 5 18.85 -3.05 -9.83
C LEU A 5 18.01 -2.40 -8.71
N PHE A 6 17.66 -1.12 -8.86
CA PHE A 6 16.46 -0.59 -8.21
C PHE A 6 15.31 -0.84 -9.19
N ASP A 7 14.71 -2.01 -9.04
CA ASP A 7 13.78 -2.65 -9.98
C ASP A 7 12.49 -1.84 -10.16
N ALA A 8 11.90 -1.89 -11.36
CA ALA A 8 10.63 -1.24 -11.70
C ALA A 8 9.50 -1.63 -10.70
N ALA A 9 9.59 -2.83 -10.13
CA ALA A 9 8.71 -3.30 -9.06
C ALA A 9 8.68 -2.36 -7.85
N VAL A 10 9.82 -1.80 -7.43
CA VAL A 10 9.93 -0.88 -6.30
C VAL A 10 9.21 0.44 -6.60
N THR A 11 9.38 0.97 -7.81
CA THR A 11 8.71 2.20 -8.27
C THR A 11 7.19 2.03 -8.32
N HIS A 12 6.71 0.89 -8.84
CA HIS A 12 5.28 0.59 -8.91
C HIS A 12 4.63 0.42 -7.53
N LEU A 13 5.35 -0.21 -6.60
CA LEU A 13 4.84 -0.55 -5.29
C LEU A 13 4.84 0.63 -4.31
N LEU A 14 5.82 1.54 -4.43
CA LEU A 14 5.98 2.70 -3.53
C LEU A 14 5.26 3.96 -3.99
N ASN A 15 4.74 4.00 -5.23
CA ASN A 15 4.00 5.14 -5.80
C ASN A 15 4.67 6.49 -5.48
N ILE A 16 5.97 6.61 -5.74
CA ILE A 16 6.71 7.87 -5.63
C ILE A 16 6.41 8.65 -6.93
N PRO A 17 5.59 9.71 -6.92
CA PRO A 17 5.46 10.57 -8.09
C PRO A 17 6.82 11.23 -8.37
N GLU A 18 7.13 11.51 -9.64
CA GLU A 18 8.39 12.16 -10.07
C GLU A 18 8.70 13.46 -9.30
N THR A 19 7.69 14.08 -8.68
CA THR A 19 7.82 15.27 -7.82
C THR A 19 8.48 15.01 -6.45
N MET A 20 8.63 13.74 -6.01
CA MET A 20 9.15 13.39 -4.69
C MET A 20 10.65 13.07 -4.64
N GLU A 21 11.39 13.08 -5.75
CA GLU A 21 12.86 12.95 -5.71
C GLU A 21 13.51 14.07 -4.86
N ARG A 22 12.89 15.25 -4.81
CA ARG A 22 13.39 16.41 -4.08
C ARG A 22 13.28 16.29 -2.55
N LEU A 23 12.47 15.37 -2.05
CA LEU A 23 12.32 15.16 -0.60
C LEU A 23 13.36 14.19 -0.03
N VAL A 24 13.96 13.34 -0.88
CA VAL A 24 14.90 12.29 -0.47
C VAL A 24 16.36 12.72 -0.67
N PHE A 25 16.64 13.61 -1.64
CA PHE A 25 17.98 14.15 -1.89
C PHE A 25 17.98 15.69 -1.93
N PRO A 26 18.32 16.38 -0.82
CA PRO A 26 18.42 17.83 -0.83
C PRO A 26 19.76 18.25 -1.46
N SER A 27 19.76 18.45 -2.77
CA SER A 27 20.80 19.23 -3.46
C SER A 27 20.36 20.68 -3.59
N ASN A 28 21.24 21.54 -3.08
CA ASN A 28 21.11 22.95 -2.78
C ASN A 28 20.92 23.83 -4.05
N HIS A 29 19.88 24.68 -4.10
CA HIS A 29 19.90 26.07 -4.63
C HIS A 29 18.51 26.74 -4.63
N GLN A 30 18.56 28.08 -4.53
CA GLN A 30 17.58 29.00 -3.91
C GLN A 30 16.54 29.65 -4.87
N HIS A 31 15.66 30.45 -4.26
CA HIS A 31 14.73 31.49 -4.77
C HIS A 31 13.45 30.97 -5.45
N GLY A 32 12.22 31.40 -5.16
CA GLY A 32 11.65 32.51 -4.37
C GLY A 32 10.37 32.97 -5.09
N GLY A 33 9.23 33.17 -4.40
CA GLY A 33 8.05 33.79 -5.03
C GLY A 33 6.69 33.39 -4.44
N VAL A 34 6.05 34.34 -3.77
CA VAL A 34 4.66 34.36 -3.30
C VAL A 34 3.70 34.57 -4.46
N GLN A 35 2.53 33.92 -4.49
CA GLN A 35 1.27 34.56 -4.90
C GLN A 35 0.00 33.78 -4.51
N GLU A 36 -1.02 34.58 -4.20
CA GLU A 36 -2.26 34.28 -3.47
C GLU A 36 -3.47 34.12 -4.44
N SER A 37 -4.59 33.67 -3.87
CA SER A 37 -5.98 33.88 -4.31
C SER A 37 -6.67 32.88 -5.27
N GLY A 38 -7.71 32.23 -4.71
CA GLY A 38 -9.02 32.18 -5.35
C GLY A 38 -9.55 30.81 -5.81
N LYS A 39 -10.54 30.29 -5.05
CA LYS A 39 -11.80 29.66 -5.49
C LYS A 39 -12.13 28.34 -4.76
N GLY A 40 -13.41 28.23 -4.43
CA GLY A 40 -14.04 27.27 -3.53
C GLY A 40 -13.52 25.85 -3.67
N ARG A 41 -12.95 25.35 -2.57
CA ARG A 41 -12.72 23.93 -2.38
C ARG A 41 -13.99 23.38 -1.72
N VAL A 42 -14.74 22.58 -2.47
CA VAL A 42 -15.66 21.60 -1.89
C VAL A 42 -14.86 20.89 -0.80
N GLN A 43 -15.26 21.04 0.46
CA GLN A 43 -14.72 20.25 1.56
C GLN A 43 -15.15 18.80 1.34
N GLY A 44 -14.49 18.11 0.41
CA GLY A 44 -14.26 16.70 0.56
C GLY A 44 -13.43 16.58 1.82
N GLU A 45 -14.04 16.08 2.90
CA GLU A 45 -13.33 15.69 4.11
C GLU A 45 -12.27 14.63 3.76
N GLU A 46 -11.13 15.04 3.23
CA GLU A 46 -9.87 14.33 3.40
C GLU A 46 -9.48 14.50 4.87
N ARG A 47 -10.25 13.85 5.75
CA ARG A 47 -9.71 13.50 7.06
C ARG A 47 -8.47 12.69 6.74
N SER A 48 -7.31 13.20 7.14
CA SER A 48 -6.05 12.48 7.03
C SER A 48 -6.21 11.11 7.68
N PHE A 49 -6.55 10.11 6.88
CA PHE A 49 -6.59 8.75 7.34
C PHE A 49 -5.18 8.44 7.83
N ALA A 50 -5.06 8.01 9.08
CA ALA A 50 -3.80 7.53 9.59
C ALA A 50 -3.33 6.46 8.61
N THR A 51 -2.19 6.70 7.95
CA THR A 51 -1.59 5.71 7.07
C THR A 51 -1.08 4.60 7.98
N ALA A 52 -1.84 3.52 8.11
CA ALA A 52 -1.36 2.33 8.80
C ALA A 52 -0.03 1.93 8.15
N PRO A 53 1.09 1.82 8.89
CA PRO A 53 2.35 1.34 8.35
C PRO A 53 2.14 -0.03 7.68
N VAL A 54 2.84 -0.26 6.58
CA VAL A 54 2.75 -1.50 5.82
C VAL A 54 4.16 -1.93 5.46
N ASP A 55 4.49 -3.15 5.84
CA ASP A 55 5.68 -3.82 5.32
C ASP A 55 5.31 -4.60 4.08
N ILE A 56 6.19 -4.59 3.08
CA ILE A 56 5.99 -5.33 1.85
C ILE A 56 7.22 -6.19 1.61
N LEU A 57 7.00 -7.50 1.59
CA LEU A 57 8.01 -8.50 1.31
C LEU A 57 7.80 -9.02 -0.11
N GLU A 58 8.86 -8.97 -0.91
CA GLU A 58 8.92 -9.69 -2.17
C GLU A 58 9.73 -10.97 -2.00
N THR A 59 9.21 -12.07 -2.53
CA THR A 59 9.94 -13.32 -2.70
C THR A 59 9.90 -13.73 -4.18
N PRO A 60 10.69 -14.72 -4.61
CA PRO A 60 10.57 -15.27 -5.97
C PRO A 60 9.18 -15.82 -6.32
N LYS A 61 8.31 -16.06 -5.32
CA LYS A 61 6.99 -16.69 -5.51
C LYS A 61 5.82 -15.73 -5.32
N GLU A 62 5.97 -14.66 -4.56
CA GLU A 62 4.84 -13.82 -4.14
C GLU A 62 5.28 -12.47 -3.58
N TYR A 63 4.31 -11.55 -3.53
CA TYR A 63 4.35 -10.31 -2.75
C TYR A 63 3.47 -10.47 -1.51
N THR A 64 3.97 -10.07 -0.34
CA THR A 64 3.23 -10.12 0.93
C THR A 64 3.18 -8.74 1.55
N PHE A 65 1.97 -8.25 1.83
CA PHE A 65 1.71 -6.98 2.52
C PHE A 65 1.31 -7.28 3.97
N VAL A 66 2.02 -6.69 4.93
CA VAL A 66 1.81 -6.93 6.36
C VAL A 66 1.40 -5.63 7.05
N ILE A 67 0.27 -5.66 7.75
CA ILE A 67 -0.32 -4.49 8.42
C ILE A 67 -0.74 -4.85 9.84
N ASP A 68 -0.32 -4.04 10.81
CA ASP A 68 -0.85 -4.13 12.17
C ASP A 68 -2.31 -3.66 12.21
N ALA A 69 -3.20 -4.60 12.51
CA ALA A 69 -4.65 -4.44 12.58
C ALA A 69 -5.24 -4.89 13.94
N PRO A 70 -4.67 -4.48 15.09
CA PRO A 70 -4.98 -5.11 16.36
C PRO A 70 -6.39 -4.77 16.86
N GLY A 71 -7.18 -5.80 17.11
CA GLY A 71 -8.55 -5.69 17.62
C GLY A 71 -9.61 -5.35 16.56
N LEU A 72 -9.25 -5.44 15.27
CA LEU A 72 -10.22 -5.45 14.17
C LEU A 72 -10.71 -6.88 13.91
N SER A 73 -12.00 -7.00 13.62
CA SER A 73 -12.60 -8.24 13.15
C SER A 73 -12.43 -8.40 11.63
N LYS A 74 -12.65 -9.60 11.10
CA LYS A 74 -12.59 -9.83 9.64
C LYS A 74 -13.55 -8.93 8.85
N SER A 75 -14.74 -8.65 9.41
CA SER A 75 -15.74 -7.78 8.78
C SER A 75 -15.35 -6.30 8.76
N ASP A 76 -14.36 -5.89 9.54
CA ASP A 76 -13.89 -4.51 9.60
C ASP A 76 -12.90 -4.15 8.48
N ILE A 77 -12.33 -5.18 7.82
CA ILE A 77 -11.25 -5.06 6.84
C ILE A 77 -11.80 -5.46 5.46
N GLN A 78 -11.52 -4.63 4.46
CA GLN A 78 -11.83 -4.87 3.08
C GLN A 78 -10.55 -4.89 2.25
N VAL A 79 -10.37 -5.95 1.47
CA VAL A 79 -9.29 -6.08 0.48
C VAL A 79 -9.95 -6.21 -0.88
N THR A 80 -9.66 -5.28 -1.79
CA THR A 80 -10.25 -5.24 -3.13
C THR A 80 -9.16 -5.02 -4.16
N LEU A 81 -9.34 -5.61 -5.34
CA LEU A 81 -8.57 -5.27 -6.52
C LEU A 81 -9.43 -4.40 -7.43
N GLU A 82 -9.03 -3.14 -7.62
CA GLU A 82 -9.68 -2.20 -8.53
C GLU A 82 -9.02 -2.28 -9.93
N GLU A 83 -9.59 -1.57 -10.91
CA GLU A 83 -9.07 -1.52 -12.29
C GLU A 83 -7.59 -1.12 -12.35
N GLY A 84 -6.86 -1.66 -13.33
CA GLY A 84 -5.43 -1.37 -13.50
C GLY A 84 -4.52 -2.02 -12.45
N LYS A 85 -4.93 -3.17 -11.89
CA LYS A 85 -4.21 -3.95 -10.86
C LYS A 85 -3.94 -3.15 -9.58
N LEU A 86 -4.89 -2.31 -9.17
CA LEU A 86 -4.76 -1.49 -7.98
C LEU A 86 -5.29 -2.26 -6.76
N LEU A 87 -4.38 -2.82 -5.95
CA LEU A 87 -4.72 -3.46 -4.68
C LEU A 87 -5.07 -2.39 -3.66
N VAL A 88 -6.25 -2.50 -3.06
CA VAL A 88 -6.78 -1.53 -2.09
C VAL A 88 -7.13 -2.25 -0.80
N ILE A 89 -6.46 -1.88 0.27
CA ILE A 89 -6.68 -2.40 1.62
C ILE A 89 -7.27 -1.29 2.47
N LYS A 90 -8.50 -1.49 2.92
CA LYS A 90 -9.27 -0.51 3.68
C LYS A 90 -9.73 -1.10 5.00
N SER A 91 -9.72 -0.30 6.04
CA SER A 91 -10.44 -0.58 7.28
C SER A 91 -11.25 0.63 7.67
N ASN A 92 -12.51 0.39 8.03
CA ASN A 92 -13.34 1.37 8.74
C ASN A 92 -13.67 0.94 10.17
N GLY A 93 -13.00 -0.13 10.62
CA GLY A 93 -13.29 -0.78 11.88
C GLY A 93 -13.04 0.08 13.10
N LYS A 94 -13.81 -0.23 14.13
CA LYS A 94 -13.59 0.25 15.48
C LYS A 94 -13.16 -0.93 16.31
N ARG A 95 -12.10 -0.74 17.09
CA ARG A 95 -11.74 -1.72 18.10
C ARG A 95 -12.88 -1.80 19.10
N LYS A 96 -13.43 -2.99 19.29
CA LYS A 96 -14.41 -3.23 20.36
C LYS A 96 -13.72 -2.89 21.69
N ARG A 97 -14.32 -1.97 22.44
CA ARG A 97 -14.02 -1.81 23.85
C ARG A 97 -14.82 -2.85 24.60
N GLU A 98 -14.24 -3.40 25.65
CA GLU A 98 -15.03 -4.17 26.62
C GLU A 98 -16.10 -3.23 27.19
N GLU A 99 -17.27 -3.79 27.48
CA GLU A 99 -18.36 -3.04 28.10
C GLU A 99 -17.84 -2.44 29.40
N GLU A 100 -18.07 -1.14 29.59
CA GLU A 100 -17.70 -0.48 30.82
C GLU A 100 -18.53 -1.11 31.94
N VAL A 101 -17.85 -1.80 32.86
CA VAL A 101 -18.48 -2.30 34.09
C VAL A 101 -19.07 -1.10 34.81
N GLU A 102 -20.31 -1.22 35.28
CA GLU A 102 -20.99 -0.13 35.97
C GLU A 102 -20.12 0.42 37.13
N GLY A 103 -19.87 1.73 37.12
CA GLY A 103 -18.98 2.40 38.08
C GLY A 103 -17.48 2.43 37.70
N SER A 104 -17.08 1.88 36.55
CA SER A 104 -15.70 1.96 36.06
C SER A 104 -15.43 3.21 35.22
N LYS A 105 -14.17 3.67 35.19
CA LYS A 105 -13.70 4.77 34.32
C LYS A 105 -12.30 4.52 33.81
N TYR A 106 -12.01 4.91 32.56
CA TYR A 106 -10.66 4.91 32.04
C TYR A 106 -9.80 5.96 32.78
N LEU A 107 -8.71 5.53 33.43
CA LEU A 107 -7.72 6.46 34.00
C LEU A 107 -6.82 7.06 32.93
N ARG A 108 -6.56 6.30 31.85
CA ARG A 108 -5.73 6.70 30.72
C ARG A 108 -6.14 5.93 29.47
N LEU A 109 -6.18 6.62 28.33
CA LEU A 109 -6.61 6.04 27.06
C LEU A 109 -5.65 6.47 25.95
N GLU A 110 -4.69 5.61 25.62
CA GLU A 110 -3.68 5.87 24.57
C GLU A 110 -4.03 5.18 23.25
N ARG A 111 -4.73 4.04 23.35
CA ARG A 111 -5.07 3.23 22.19
C ARG A 111 -6.19 3.89 21.40
N ARG A 112 -5.98 4.03 20.09
CA ARG A 112 -7.00 4.54 19.18
C ARG A 112 -8.16 3.54 19.11
N ALA A 113 -9.38 4.03 19.37
CA ALA A 113 -10.59 3.22 19.26
C ALA A 113 -10.99 2.97 17.80
N VAL A 114 -10.57 3.83 16.89
CA VAL A 114 -10.87 3.75 15.46
C VAL A 114 -9.56 3.47 14.73
N LEU A 115 -9.51 2.35 14.01
CA LEU A 115 -8.38 1.99 13.14
C LEU A 115 -8.84 2.11 11.70
N LYS A 116 -9.03 3.36 11.28
CA LYS A 116 -9.38 3.72 9.91
C LYS A 116 -8.11 3.91 9.09
N PHE A 117 -7.98 3.15 8.01
CA PHE A 117 -6.90 3.32 7.06
C PHE A 117 -7.35 2.94 5.66
N THR A 118 -6.67 3.49 4.67
CA THR A 118 -6.75 3.09 3.27
C THR A 118 -5.34 3.07 2.71
N ARG A 119 -4.91 1.92 2.21
CA ARG A 119 -3.62 1.74 1.54
C ARG A 119 -3.90 1.24 0.13
N LYS A 120 -3.22 1.83 -0.85
CA LYS A 120 -3.36 1.48 -2.26
C LYS A 120 -1.99 1.16 -2.82
N PHE A 121 -1.89 0.06 -3.55
CA PHE A 121 -0.66 -0.44 -4.14
C PHE A 121 -0.94 -0.86 -5.58
N LYS A 122 -0.15 -0.36 -6.53
CA LYS A 122 -0.23 -0.86 -7.90
C LYS A 122 0.59 -2.15 -7.96
N LEU A 123 -0.07 -3.25 -8.27
CA LEU A 123 0.62 -4.55 -8.34
C LEU A 123 1.50 -4.58 -9.60
N PRO A 124 2.70 -5.19 -9.50
CA PRO A 124 3.56 -5.42 -10.65
C PRO A 124 2.91 -6.33 -11.70
N ASP A 125 3.49 -6.37 -12.90
CA ASP A 125 2.88 -7.10 -14.00
C ASP A 125 2.91 -8.62 -13.84
N ASP A 126 3.92 -9.13 -13.14
CA ASP A 126 4.07 -10.53 -12.79
C ASP A 126 3.17 -10.95 -11.61
N ALA A 127 2.35 -10.06 -11.05
CA ALA A 127 1.42 -10.44 -9.99
C ALA A 127 0.22 -11.22 -10.55
N ASN A 128 -0.10 -12.35 -9.92
CA ASN A 128 -1.30 -13.13 -10.17
C ASN A 128 -2.48 -12.56 -9.38
N ALA A 129 -3.18 -11.62 -10.00
CA ALA A 129 -4.36 -10.94 -9.47
C ALA A 129 -5.52 -11.88 -9.09
N ASP A 130 -5.62 -13.05 -9.73
CA ASP A 130 -6.74 -13.97 -9.53
C ASP A 130 -6.57 -14.86 -8.28
N ALA A 131 -5.36 -14.88 -7.71
CA ALA A 131 -4.98 -15.75 -6.59
C ALA A 131 -4.65 -14.98 -5.31
N ILE A 132 -5.16 -13.76 -5.16
CA ILE A 132 -4.96 -12.93 -3.96
C ILE A 132 -5.65 -13.59 -2.76
N SER A 133 -4.93 -13.67 -1.65
CA SER A 133 -5.47 -14.17 -0.38
C SER A 133 -5.15 -13.21 0.77
N ALA A 134 -5.98 -13.23 1.82
CA ALA A 134 -5.79 -12.39 2.99
C ALA A 134 -6.11 -13.17 4.27
N LYS A 135 -5.26 -13.00 5.29
CA LYS A 135 -5.44 -13.58 6.62
C LYS A 135 -5.20 -12.51 7.68
N CYS A 136 -6.07 -12.44 8.68
CA CYS A 136 -5.84 -11.65 9.88
C CYS A 136 -5.72 -12.60 11.07
N GLU A 137 -4.55 -12.64 11.69
CA GLU A 137 -4.23 -13.54 12.80
C GLU A 137 -3.42 -12.78 13.84
N ASN A 138 -3.75 -12.95 15.13
CA ASN A 138 -3.08 -12.28 16.25
C ASN A 138 -2.97 -10.75 16.12
N GLY A 139 -3.93 -10.13 15.42
CA GLY A 139 -3.96 -8.68 15.20
C GLY A 139 -3.08 -8.19 14.05
N VAL A 140 -2.55 -9.09 13.21
CA VAL A 140 -1.76 -8.77 12.02
C VAL A 140 -2.51 -9.24 10.78
N LEU A 141 -2.72 -8.33 9.83
CA LEU A 141 -3.26 -8.62 8.51
C LEU A 141 -2.11 -8.90 7.54
N SER A 142 -2.13 -10.07 6.92
CA SER A 142 -1.25 -10.45 5.82
C SER A 142 -2.07 -10.61 4.54
N VAL A 143 -1.72 -9.86 3.49
CA VAL A 143 -2.29 -10.01 2.13
C VAL A 143 -1.20 -10.59 1.23
N VAL A 144 -1.46 -11.73 0.62
CA VAL A 144 -0.52 -12.45 -0.24
C VAL A 144 -0.99 -12.39 -1.69
N VAL A 145 -0.08 -12.01 -2.57
CA VAL A 145 -0.29 -11.93 -4.02
C VAL A 145 0.76 -12.81 -4.69
N PRO A 146 0.42 -14.03 -5.12
CA PRO A 146 1.35 -14.90 -5.83
C PRO A 146 1.86 -14.25 -7.11
N LYS A 147 3.06 -14.62 -7.55
CA LYS A 147 3.59 -14.29 -8.87
C LYS A 147 3.10 -15.28 -9.91
N LEU A 148 2.87 -14.79 -11.12
CA LEU A 148 2.65 -15.59 -12.31
C LEU A 148 3.92 -16.41 -12.60
N PRO A 149 3.76 -17.65 -13.11
CA PRO A 149 4.91 -18.42 -13.56
C PRO A 149 5.67 -17.63 -14.64
N PRO A 150 7.01 -17.66 -14.64
CA PRO A 150 7.79 -16.98 -15.65
C PRO A 150 7.41 -17.48 -17.04
N PRO A 151 7.32 -16.60 -18.05
CA PRO A 151 6.97 -17.00 -19.39
C PRO A 151 7.94 -18.08 -19.88
N GLU A 152 7.40 -19.14 -20.51
CA GLU A 152 8.23 -20.16 -21.15
C GLU A 152 9.19 -19.49 -22.12
N LYS A 153 10.50 -19.73 -21.95
CA LYS A 153 11.53 -19.22 -22.85
C LYS A 153 11.40 -19.90 -24.21
N LYS A 154 10.53 -19.39 -25.07
CA LYS A 154 10.43 -19.81 -26.47
C LYS A 154 11.56 -19.13 -27.24
N THR A 155 12.71 -19.78 -27.30
CA THR A 155 13.79 -19.37 -28.20
C THR A 155 13.29 -19.50 -29.64
N LYS A 156 13.14 -18.36 -30.33
CA LYS A 156 12.86 -18.34 -31.78
C LYS A 156 14.20 -18.19 -32.51
N THR A 157 14.60 -19.22 -33.23
CA THR A 157 15.68 -19.10 -34.21
C THR A 157 15.15 -18.28 -35.38
N VAL A 158 15.82 -17.17 -35.71
CA VAL A 158 15.49 -16.33 -36.86
C VAL A 158 16.46 -16.68 -37.98
N GLU A 159 15.94 -17.06 -39.15
CA GLU A 159 16.77 -17.27 -40.34
C GLU A 159 17.27 -15.92 -40.89
N VAL A 160 18.58 -15.85 -41.12
CA VAL A 160 19.20 -14.70 -41.79
C VAL A 160 19.05 -14.88 -43.30
N LYS A 161 18.31 -13.97 -43.94
CA LYS A 161 18.28 -13.85 -45.41
C LYS A 161 19.38 -12.89 -45.86
N VAL A 162 20.25 -13.35 -46.75
CA VAL A 162 21.25 -12.51 -47.44
C VAL A 162 20.58 -11.95 -48.70
N ALA A 163 20.78 -10.65 -48.94
CA ALA A 163 20.31 -9.93 -50.13
C ALA A 163 21.35 -9.97 -51.25
#